data_AF-A0A2M7FTH4-F1
#
_entry.id   AF-A0A2M7FTH4-F1
#
_cell.length_a   1.000
_cell.length_b   1.000
_cell.length_c   1.000
_cell.angle_alpha   90.00
_cell.angle_beta   90.00
_cell.angle_gamma   90.00
#
_symmetry.space_group_name_H-M   'P 1'
#
loop_
_entity.id
_entity.type
_entity.pdbx_description
1 polymer ?
#
loop_
_entity_poly.entity_id
_entity_poly.type
_entity_poly.pdbx_seq_one_letter_code
_entity_poly.pdbx_strand_id
1 'polypeptide(L)'
;EYLQETADPARLLDRARQAWQQQGRSDEWITQRMTGQVTHGKPTDQMSEAELIFAALAELSARQIAESMDATGMAENKCAAEIGGRIAAQARQQLESQADKSIVADINQLLPVAQSKMRPLKAKTLK
;
A
#
# COMPACT_ATOMS: atom_id res chain seq x y z
N GLU A 1 19.19 23.97 6.58
CA GLU A 1 18.73 22.90 7.49
C GLU A 1 17.73 21.92 6.89
N TYR A 2 16.74 22.33 6.07
CA TYR A 2 15.72 21.43 5.49
C TYR A 2 16.27 20.20 4.74
N LEU A 3 17.36 20.35 3.99
CA LEU A 3 17.99 19.27 3.21
C LEU A 3 18.71 18.20 4.06
N GLN A 4 19.05 18.50 5.32
CA GLN A 4 19.63 17.53 6.25
C GLN A 4 18.55 16.78 7.04
N GLU A 5 17.33 17.31 7.12
CA GLU A 5 16.20 16.68 7.83
C GLU A 5 15.54 15.57 7.01
N THR A 6 15.55 15.66 5.68
CA THR A 6 15.10 14.58 4.79
C THR A 6 16.05 13.37 4.77
N ALA A 7 17.28 13.53 5.26
CA ALA A 7 18.31 12.50 5.24
C ALA A 7 18.29 11.58 6.48
N ASP A 8 17.60 11.98 7.57
CA ASP A 8 17.54 11.23 8.81
C ASP A 8 16.10 11.11 9.33
N PRO A 9 15.42 9.99 9.03
CA PRO A 9 14.03 9.80 9.41
C PRO A 9 13.81 9.79 10.94
N ALA A 10 14.84 9.46 11.75
CA ALA A 10 14.71 9.45 13.20
C ALA A 10 14.44 10.86 13.76
N ARG A 11 15.09 11.88 13.19
CA ARG A 11 14.91 13.28 13.61
C ARG A 11 13.54 13.85 13.26
N LEU A 12 12.98 13.43 12.13
CA LEU A 12 11.62 13.81 11.72
C LEU A 12 10.57 13.23 12.68
N LEU A 13 10.76 11.98 13.12
CA LEU A 13 9.88 11.31 14.08
C LEU A 13 9.94 11.96 15.47
N ASP A 14 11.13 12.32 15.95
CA ASP A 14 11.29 13.00 17.24
C ASP A 14 10.61 14.38 17.27
N ARG A 15 10.71 15.14 16.17
CA ARG A 15 9.99 16.42 16.04
C ARG A 15 8.48 16.22 16.01
N ALA A 16 7.99 15.23 15.27
CA ALA A 16 6.56 14.92 15.22
C ALA A 16 6.02 14.52 16.61
N ARG A 17 6.79 13.74 17.37
CA ARG A 17 6.50 13.38 18.76
C ARG A 17 6.36 14.62 19.64
N GLN A 18 7.35 15.52 19.61
CA GLN A 18 7.33 16.76 20.39
C GLN A 18 6.16 17.66 19.99
N ALA A 19 5.87 17.80 18.69
CA ALA A 19 4.75 18.60 18.20
C ALA A 19 3.39 18.08 18.71
N TRP A 20 3.20 16.75 18.79
CA TRP A 20 1.96 16.16 19.32
C TRP A 20 1.88 16.20 20.85
N GLN A 21 3.02 16.12 21.56
CA GLN A 21 3.06 16.38 23.00
C GLN A 21 2.65 17.81 23.32
N GLN A 22 3.12 18.81 22.55
CA GLN A 22 2.71 20.21 22.71
C GLN A 22 1.22 20.43 22.42
N GLN A 23 0.60 19.58 21.60
CA GLN A 23 -0.84 19.56 21.34
C GLN A 23 -1.65 18.79 22.39
N GLY A 24 -1.01 18.36 23.49
CA GLY A 24 -1.65 17.66 24.61
C GLY A 24 -2.09 16.24 24.29
N ARG A 25 -1.46 15.57 23.31
CA ARG A 25 -1.71 14.14 23.04
C ARG A 25 -0.97 13.28 24.08
N SER A 26 -1.58 12.17 24.49
CA SER A 26 -0.96 11.25 25.45
C SER A 26 0.20 10.47 24.80
N ASP A 27 1.21 10.10 25.58
CA ASP A 27 2.35 9.32 25.10
C ASP A 27 1.93 7.96 24.52
N GLU A 28 0.88 7.34 25.05
CA GLU A 28 0.30 6.10 24.51
C GLU A 28 -0.28 6.32 23.10
N TRP A 29 -1.02 7.41 22.89
CA TRP A 29 -1.58 7.76 21.58
C TRP A 29 -0.49 8.08 20.57
N ILE A 30 0.55 8.81 20.99
CA ILE A 30 1.68 9.17 20.14
C ILE A 30 2.47 7.91 19.75
N THR A 31 2.72 7.02 20.72
CA THR A 31 3.40 5.74 20.48
C THR A 31 2.62 4.90 19.48
N GLN A 32 1.30 4.76 19.65
CA GLN A 32 0.46 4.00 18.72
C GLN A 32 0.41 4.60 17.30
N ARG A 33 0.46 5.93 17.18
CA ARG A 33 0.46 6.61 15.87
C ARG A 33 1.80 6.51 15.17
N MET A 34 2.91 6.62 15.91
CA MET A 34 4.25 6.45 15.34
C MET A 34 4.53 5.00 14.99
N THR A 35 4.14 4.03 15.82
CA THR A 35 4.33 2.61 15.50
C THR A 35 3.57 2.23 14.23
N GLY A 36 2.34 2.73 14.03
CA GLY A 36 1.60 2.51 12.79
C GLY A 36 2.34 3.03 11.55
N GLN A 37 2.96 4.21 11.61
CA GLN A 37 3.72 4.76 10.47
C GLN A 37 5.03 4.01 10.19
N VAL A 38 5.66 3.44 11.23
CA VAL A 38 6.92 2.68 11.11
C VAL A 38 6.66 1.21 10.72
N THR A 39 5.53 0.62 11.14
CA THR A 39 5.16 -0.76 10.75
C THR A 39 4.56 -0.85 9.37
N HIS A 40 3.84 0.19 8.91
CA HIS A 40 3.52 0.34 7.51
C HIS A 40 4.74 0.91 6.78
N GLY A 41 5.76 0.07 6.58
CA GLY A 41 6.75 0.32 5.53
C GLY A 41 6.01 0.68 4.23
N LYS A 42 6.57 1.56 3.40
CA LYS A 42 5.90 1.88 2.13
C LYS A 42 5.59 0.54 1.42
N PRO A 43 4.39 0.33 0.86
CA PRO A 43 4.08 -0.93 0.19
C PRO A 43 5.14 -1.32 -0.86
N THR A 44 5.79 -0.32 -1.46
CA THR A 44 6.92 -0.47 -2.39
C THR A 44 8.17 -1.10 -1.77
N ASP A 45 8.42 -0.90 -0.48
CA ASP A 45 9.58 -1.45 0.24
C ASP A 45 9.40 -2.95 0.55
N GLN A 46 8.20 -3.49 0.34
CA GLN A 46 7.87 -4.90 0.58
C GLN A 46 7.48 -5.66 -0.70
N MET A 47 7.49 -5.01 -1.87
CA MET A 47 7.25 -5.69 -3.15
C MET A 47 8.49 -6.45 -3.61
N SER A 48 8.32 -7.69 -4.04
CA SER A 48 9.36 -8.43 -4.73
C SER A 48 9.70 -7.79 -6.09
N GLU A 49 10.91 -8.03 -6.58
CA GLU A 49 11.34 -7.58 -7.92
C GLU A 49 10.37 -8.05 -9.02
N ALA A 50 9.87 -9.29 -8.88
CA ALA A 50 8.92 -9.84 -9.83
C ALA A 50 7.55 -9.13 -9.77
N GLU A 51 7.06 -8.73 -8.60
CA GLU A 51 5.83 -7.93 -8.48
C GLU A 51 5.98 -6.56 -9.15
N LEU A 52 7.14 -5.92 -9.04
CA LEU A 52 7.43 -4.66 -9.75
C LEU A 52 7.41 -4.86 -11.27
N ILE A 53 7.99 -5.95 -11.77
CA ILE A 53 7.99 -6.28 -13.21
C ILE A 53 6.56 -6.53 -13.71
N PHE A 54 5.74 -7.28 -12.97
CA PHE A 54 4.35 -7.52 -13.37
C PHE A 54 3.49 -6.26 -13.31
N ALA A 55 3.71 -5.37 -12.34
CA ALA A 55 3.05 -4.06 -12.30
C ALA A 55 3.42 -3.21 -13.53
N ALA A 56 4.72 -3.15 -13.87
CA ALA A 56 5.18 -2.44 -15.06
C ALA A 56 4.63 -3.04 -16.37
N LEU A 57 4.53 -4.38 -16.45
CA LEU A 57 3.92 -5.07 -17.57
C LEU A 57 2.44 -4.72 -17.72
N ALA A 58 1.69 -4.65 -16.62
CA ALA A 58 0.28 -4.27 -16.65
C ALA A 58 0.12 -2.84 -17.15
N GLU A 59 0.93 -1.90 -16.65
CA GLU A 59 0.91 -0.49 -17.04
C GLU A 59 1.27 -0.30 -18.52
N LEU A 60 2.37 -0.90 -18.97
CA LEU A 60 2.81 -0.83 -20.37
C LEU A 60 1.74 -1.41 -21.30
N SER A 61 1.17 -2.56 -20.94
CA SER A 61 0.15 -3.23 -21.74
C SER A 61 -1.12 -2.38 -21.81
N ALA A 62 -1.61 -1.88 -20.67
CA ALA A 62 -2.77 -0.99 -20.63
C ALA A 62 -2.55 0.26 -21.49
N ARG A 63 -1.37 0.87 -21.43
CA ARG A 63 -1.01 2.04 -22.23
C ARG A 63 -1.02 1.74 -23.73
N GLN A 64 -0.37 0.67 -24.17
CA GLN A 64 -0.34 0.28 -25.59
C GLN A 64 -1.74 -0.06 -26.12
N ILE A 65 -2.57 -0.70 -25.30
CA ILE A 65 -3.95 -1.05 -25.66
C ILE A 65 -4.80 0.22 -25.78
N ALA A 66 -4.67 1.14 -24.82
CA ALA A 66 -5.36 2.44 -24.86
C ALA A 66 -4.96 3.24 -26.11
N GLU A 67 -3.67 3.29 -26.45
CA GLU A 67 -3.17 3.91 -27.67
C GLU A 67 -3.71 3.24 -28.93
N SER A 68 -3.71 1.90 -28.98
CA SER A 68 -4.18 1.16 -30.16
C SER A 68 -5.68 1.29 -30.42
N MET A 69 -6.48 1.60 -29.41
CA MET A 69 -7.93 1.80 -29.56
C MET A 69 -8.33 3.28 -29.59
N ASP A 70 -7.37 4.21 -29.63
CA ASP A 70 -7.60 5.65 -29.49
C ASP A 70 -8.51 5.98 -28.28
N ALA A 71 -8.22 5.37 -27.13
CA ALA A 71 -9.02 5.51 -25.91
C ALA A 71 -8.99 6.96 -25.40
N THR A 72 -10.13 7.64 -25.46
CA THR A 72 -10.28 9.03 -24.97
C THR A 72 -11.14 9.12 -23.71
N GLY A 73 -12.05 8.17 -23.50
CA GLY A 73 -13.01 8.17 -22.40
C GLY A 73 -12.65 7.23 -21.26
N MET A 74 -13.40 7.35 -20.16
CA MET A 74 -13.20 6.53 -18.97
C MET A 74 -13.53 5.06 -19.21
N ALA A 75 -14.53 4.76 -20.05
CA ALA A 75 -14.96 3.39 -20.33
C ALA A 75 -13.87 2.62 -21.11
N GLU A 76 -13.28 3.26 -22.11
CA GLU A 76 -12.21 2.72 -22.95
C GLU A 76 -10.92 2.54 -22.13
N ASN A 77 -10.55 3.54 -21.34
CA ASN A 77 -9.39 3.45 -20.45
C ASN A 77 -9.56 2.36 -19.38
N LYS A 78 -10.78 2.17 -18.86
CA LYS A 78 -11.09 1.06 -17.95
C LYS A 78 -10.92 -0.28 -18.64
N CYS A 79 -11.44 -0.43 -19.86
CA CYS A 79 -11.27 -1.65 -20.66
C CYS A 79 -9.78 -1.95 -20.90
N ALA A 80 -9.00 -0.94 -21.31
CA ALA A 80 -7.56 -1.08 -21.53
C ALA A 80 -6.81 -1.48 -20.25
N ALA A 81 -7.15 -0.89 -19.10
CA ALA A 81 -6.59 -1.25 -17.80
C ALA A 81 -6.91 -2.70 -17.39
N GLU A 82 -8.15 -3.15 -17.60
CA GLU A 82 -8.55 -4.54 -17.32
C GLU A 82 -7.80 -5.56 -18.20
N ILE A 83 -7.59 -5.23 -19.48
CA ILE A 83 -6.83 -6.11 -20.38
C ILE A 83 -5.34 -6.11 -20.00
N GLY A 84 -4.74 -4.95 -19.74
CA GLY A 84 -3.35 -4.86 -19.28
C GLY A 84 -3.11 -5.64 -17.98
N GLY A 85 -4.02 -5.51 -17.01
CA GLY A 85 -4.00 -6.29 -15.77
C GLY A 85 -4.13 -7.80 -16.01
N ARG A 86 -4.98 -8.23 -16.95
CA ARG A 86 -5.11 -9.66 -17.32
C ARG A 86 -3.82 -10.22 -17.94
N ILE A 87 -3.16 -9.47 -18.82
CA ILE A 87 -1.89 -9.89 -19.44
C ILE A 87 -0.82 -10.13 -18.37
N ALA A 88 -0.66 -9.18 -17.43
CA ALA A 88 0.29 -9.34 -16.33
C ALA A 88 -0.08 -10.52 -15.40
N ALA A 89 -1.36 -10.70 -15.10
CA ALA A 89 -1.83 -11.82 -14.30
C ALA A 89 -1.52 -13.18 -14.95
N GLN A 90 -1.71 -13.31 -16.26
CA GLN A 90 -1.37 -14.53 -17.01
C GLN A 90 0.14 -14.79 -17.01
N ALA A 91 0.95 -13.76 -17.26
CA ALA A 91 2.42 -13.89 -17.23
C ALA A 91 2.91 -14.34 -15.84
N ARG A 92 2.33 -13.78 -14.78
CA ARG A 92 2.61 -14.19 -13.40
C ARG A 92 2.25 -15.64 -13.14
N GLN A 93 1.02 -16.05 -13.47
CA GLN A 93 0.57 -17.44 -13.28
C GLN A 93 1.44 -18.43 -14.05
N GLN A 94 1.86 -18.07 -15.26
CA GLN A 94 2.76 -18.91 -16.05
C GLN A 94 4.13 -19.05 -15.36
N LEU A 95 4.70 -17.97 -14.84
CA LEU A 95 5.96 -18.03 -14.09
C LEU A 95 5.82 -18.89 -12.82
N GLU A 96 4.76 -18.69 -12.03
CA GLU A 96 4.48 -19.45 -10.82
C GLU A 96 4.34 -20.95 -11.09
N SER A 97 3.68 -21.32 -12.19
CA SER A 97 3.52 -22.72 -12.60
C SER A 97 4.83 -23.42 -12.97
N GLN A 98 5.82 -22.67 -13.44
CA GLN A 98 7.14 -23.20 -13.84
C GLN A 98 8.13 -23.19 -12.68
N ALA A 99 8.02 -22.19 -11.79
CA ALA A 99 8.91 -22.01 -10.66
C ALA A 99 8.53 -22.85 -9.43
N ASP A 100 7.33 -23.44 -9.42
CA ASP A 100 6.73 -24.18 -8.28
C ASP A 100 6.75 -23.37 -6.97
N LYS A 101 6.63 -22.03 -7.09
CA LYS A 101 6.71 -21.06 -6.00
C LYS A 101 5.75 -19.90 -6.26
N SER A 102 5.07 -19.44 -5.21
CA SER A 102 4.27 -18.20 -5.27
C SER A 102 5.20 -16.99 -5.37
N ILE A 103 4.91 -16.11 -6.33
CA ILE A 103 5.69 -14.89 -6.54
C ILE A 103 5.07 -13.70 -5.80
N VAL A 104 3.77 -13.75 -5.50
CA VAL A 104 3.09 -12.73 -4.70
C VAL A 104 3.31 -13.00 -3.23
N ALA A 105 3.77 -11.99 -2.50
CA ALA A 105 3.75 -12.00 -1.05
C ALA A 105 2.28 -11.86 -0.60
N ASP A 106 1.81 -12.78 0.21
CA ASP A 106 0.44 -12.71 0.75
C ASP A 106 0.31 -11.42 1.58
N ILE A 107 -0.45 -10.46 1.06
CA ILE A 107 -0.64 -9.14 1.69
C ILE A 107 -1.26 -9.29 3.10
N ASN A 108 -1.96 -10.40 3.37
CA ASN A 108 -2.47 -10.70 4.72
C ASN A 108 -1.38 -11.05 5.73
N GLN A 109 -0.19 -11.46 5.29
CA GLN A 109 0.93 -11.76 6.19
C GLN A 109 1.71 -10.50 6.60
N LEU A 110 1.52 -9.38 5.88
CA LEU A 110 2.22 -8.12 6.10
C LEU A 110 1.53 -7.21 7.12
N LEU A 111 0.31 -7.55 7.53
CA LEU A 111 -0.42 -6.83 8.55
C LEU A 111 -0.54 -7.70 9.81
N PRO A 112 0.12 -7.35 10.93
CA PRO A 112 -0.36 -7.82 12.22
C PRO A 112 -1.74 -7.20 12.41
N VAL A 113 -2.79 -7.93 12.03
CA VAL A 113 -4.15 -7.55 12.39
C VAL A 113 -4.20 -7.68 13.90
N ALA A 114 -3.92 -6.59 14.61
CA ALA A 114 -4.22 -6.50 16.03
C ALA A 114 -5.72 -6.77 16.12
N GLN A 115 -6.08 -7.96 16.61
CA GLN A 115 -7.46 -8.35 16.85
C GLN A 115 -8.04 -7.37 17.87
N SER A 116 -8.56 -6.25 17.38
CA SER A 116 -9.26 -5.29 18.21
C SER A 116 -10.54 -6.00 18.63
N LYS A 117 -10.55 -6.49 19.88
CA LYS A 117 -11.77 -6.88 20.56
C LYS A 117 -12.61 -5.60 20.67
N MET A 118 -13.48 -5.37 19.70
CA MET A 118 -14.42 -4.25 19.75
C MET A 118 -15.26 -4.40 21.02
N ARG A 119 -15.13 -3.46 21.95
CA ARG A 119 -16.03 -3.40 23.11
C ARG A 119 -17.43 -3.10 22.58
N PRO A 120 -18.48 -3.84 22.99
CA PRO A 120 -19.81 -3.61 22.49
C PRO A 120 -20.27 -2.20 22.85
N LEU A 121 -20.72 -1.44 21.85
CA LEU A 121 -21.31 -0.13 22.02
C LEU A 121 -22.63 -0.31 22.79
N LYS A 122 -22.71 0.19 24.02
CA LYS A 122 -23.98 0.25 24.75
C LYS A 122 -24.92 1.20 24.02
N ALA A 123 -26.02 0.67 23.47
CA ALA A 123 -27.08 1.48 22.89
C ALA A 123 -27.66 2.42 23.95
N LYS A 124 -27.66 3.73 23.68
CA LYS A 124 -28.41 4.70 24.47
C LYS A 124 -29.88 4.60 24.06
N THR A 125 -30.71 4.05 24.94
CA THR A 125 -32.17 4.15 24.83
C THR A 125 -32.56 5.62 25.04
N LEU A 126 -33.09 6.28 24.01
CA LEU A 126 -33.80 7.55 24.19
C LEU A 126 -35.13 7.25 24.90
N LYS A 127 -35.39 7.99 25.98
CA LYS A 127 -36.73 8.13 26.58
C LYS A 127 -37.36 9.41 26.07
#